data_AF-A0A840PTW6-F1
#
_entry.id   AF-A0A840PTW6-F1
#
_cell.length_a   1.000
_cell.length_b   1.000
_cell.length_c   1.000
_cell.angle_alpha   90.00
_cell.angle_beta   90.00
_cell.angle_gamma   90.00
#
_symmetry.space_group_name_H-M   'P 1'
#
loop_
_entity.id
_entity.type
_entity.pdbx_description
1 polymer ?
#
loop_
_entity_poly.entity_id
_entity_poly.type
_entity_poly.pdbx_seq_one_letter_code
_entity_poly.pdbx_strand_id
1 'polypeptide(L)' 'MNCKLLYYVSPKDDFKAEGRIFLKGEKYPVYDVDGDSLLIAENGDFLFTNQLMKQVIEEWELEVTEI' A
#
# COMPACT_ATOMS: atom_id res chain seq x y z
N MET A 1 -1.81 1.29 -19.88
CA MET A 1 -2.15 1.45 -18.46
C MET A 1 -1.23 2.52 -17.91
N ASN A 2 -1.75 3.69 -17.57
CA ASN A 2 -0.94 4.72 -16.92
C ASN A 2 -0.88 4.33 -15.43
N CYS A 3 0.32 4.02 -14.96
CA CYS A 3 0.58 3.66 -13.58
C CYS A 3 1.62 4.65 -13.08
N LYS A 4 1.26 5.50 -12.12
CA LYS A 4 2.15 6.54 -11.58
C LYS A 4 2.43 6.25 -10.12
N LEU A 5 3.70 6.10 -9.76
CA LEU A 5 4.08 5.98 -8.35
C LEU A 5 3.65 7.23 -7.59
N LEU A 6 2.92 7.05 -6.49
CA LEU A 6 2.44 8.14 -5.63
C LEU A 6 3.33 8.33 -4.41
N TYR A 7 3.54 7.25 -3.65
CA TYR A 7 4.30 7.22 -2.40
C TYR A 7 4.62 5.77 -2.03
N TYR A 8 5.40 5.59 -0.97
CA TYR A 8 5.61 4.30 -0.32
C TYR A 8 4.85 4.23 1.00
N VAL A 9 4.47 3.03 1.40
CA VAL A 9 3.95 2.73 2.73
C VAL A 9 4.84 1.71 3.43
N SER A 10 5.04 1.83 4.73
CA SER A 10 5.78 0.87 5.54
C SER A 10 5.03 0.51 6.82
N PRO A 11 4.87 -0.78 7.15
CA PRO A 11 4.16 -1.20 8.34
C PRO A 11 5.04 -1.06 9.59
N LYS A 12 4.41 -0.78 10.74
CA LYS A 12 5.11 -0.71 12.03
C LYS A 12 5.50 -2.06 12.63
N ASP A 13 4.79 -3.12 12.26
CA ASP A 13 5.03 -4.50 12.70
C ASP A 13 4.73 -5.48 11.57
N ASP A 14 5.26 -6.70 11.66
CA ASP A 14 5.01 -7.76 10.67
C ASP A 14 3.54 -8.19 10.73
N PHE A 15 2.86 -8.24 9.58
CA PHE A 15 1.51 -8.76 9.51
C PHE A 15 1.18 -9.43 8.18
N LYS A 16 0.00 -10.05 8.14
CA LYS A 16 -0.55 -10.69 6.95
C LYS A 16 -1.99 -10.26 6.72
N ALA A 17 -2.30 -9.82 5.51
CA ALA A 17 -3.66 -9.45 5.09
C ALA A 17 -4.02 -10.19 3.80
N GLU A 18 -5.15 -10.90 3.77
CA GLU A 18 -5.63 -11.61 2.57
C GLU A 18 -4.54 -12.46 1.88
N GLY A 19 -3.77 -13.21 2.66
CA GLY A 19 -2.69 -14.04 2.11
C GLY A 19 -1.37 -13.31 1.86
N ARG A 20 -1.35 -11.97 1.90
CA ARG A 20 -0.20 -11.14 1.56
C ARG A 20 0.60 -10.72 2.78
N ILE A 21 1.93 -10.75 2.65
CA ILE A 21 2.87 -10.53 3.77
C ILE A 21 3.41 -9.11 3.70
N PHE A 22 3.39 -8.44 4.86
CA PHE A 22 3.97 -7.12 5.07
C PHE A 22 4.98 -7.22 6.22
N LEU A 23 6.21 -6.81 5.96
CA LEU A 23 7.32 -6.89 6.91
C LEU A 23 7.63 -5.51 7.46
N LYS A 24 7.88 -5.45 8.76
CA LYS A 24 8.24 -4.25 9.50
C LYS A 24 9.43 -3.54 8.85
N GLY A 25 9.25 -2.26 8.56
CA GLY A 25 10.30 -1.41 8.01
C GLY A 25 10.56 -1.57 6.51
N GLU A 26 9.93 -2.54 5.84
CA GLU A 26 9.97 -2.66 4.38
C GLU A 26 9.05 -1.61 3.73
N LYS A 27 9.43 -1.18 2.52
CA LYS A 27 8.69 -0.16 1.76
C LYS A 27 7.91 -0.80 0.63
N TYR A 28 6.61 -0.60 0.67
CA TYR A 28 5.67 -1.09 -0.33
C TYR A 28 5.18 0.08 -1.20
N PRO A 29 5.34 0.03 -2.52
CA PRO A 29 4.95 1.14 -3.39
C PRO A 29 3.43 1.17 -3.58
N VAL A 30 2.90 2.40 -3.61
CA VAL A 30 1.50 2.69 -3.96
C VAL A 30 1.47 3.49 -5.24
N TYR A 31 0.72 3.00 -6.22
CA TYR A 31 0.56 3.63 -7.52
C TYR A 31 -0.85 4.17 -7.72
N ASP A 32 -0.98 5.26 -8.46
CA ASP A 32 -2.23 5.68 -9.08
C ASP A 32 -2.46 4.88 -10.37
N VAL A 33 -3.62 4.23 -10.45
CA VAL A 33 -4.07 3.45 -11.60
C VAL A 33 -5.51 3.85 -11.89
N ASP A 34 -5.71 4.60 -12.97
CA ASP A 34 -7.02 5.05 -13.44
C ASP A 34 -7.88 5.73 -12.34
N GLY A 35 -7.23 6.43 -11.40
CA GLY A 35 -7.86 7.13 -10.28
C GLY A 35 -8.05 6.31 -9.01
N ASP A 36 -7.57 5.07 -8.98
CA ASP A 36 -7.52 4.19 -7.82
C ASP A 36 -6.08 3.96 -7.34
N SER A 37 -5.94 3.48 -6.11
CA SER A 37 -4.65 3.20 -5.47
C SER A 37 -4.31 1.71 -5.56
N LEU A 38 -3.22 1.37 -6.23
CA LEU A 38 -2.66 0.02 -6.29
C LEU A 38 -1.48 -0.12 -5.32
N LEU A 39 -1.67 -0.89 -4.25
CA LEU A 39 -0.62 -1.26 -3.29
C LEU A 39 0.02 -2.58 -3.70
N ILE A 40 1.34 -2.60 -3.89
CA ILE A 40 2.09 -3.82 -4.21
C ILE A 40 2.72 -4.39 -2.95
N ALA A 41 2.33 -5.61 -2.58
CA ALA A 41 2.93 -6.41 -1.52
C ALA A 41 3.93 -7.43 -2.11
N GLU A 42 4.67 -8.14 -1.25
CA GLU A 42 5.68 -9.13 -1.66
C GLU A 42 5.13 -10.22 -2.60
N ASN A 43 3.89 -10.64 -2.39
CA ASN A 43 3.30 -11.81 -3.04
C ASN A 43 1.94 -11.51 -3.70
N GLY A 44 1.71 -10.24 -4.09
CA GLY A 44 0.53 -9.82 -4.81
C GLY A 44 0.21 -8.35 -4.60
N ASP A 45 -0.96 -7.93 -5.08
CA ASP A 45 -1.37 -6.52 -5.05
C ASP A 45 -2.76 -6.35 -4.44
N PHE A 46 -3.05 -5.14 -3.99
CA PHE A 46 -4.39 -4.69 -3.63
C PHE A 46 -4.75 -3.47 -4.46
N LEU A 47 -5.92 -3.51 -5.11
CA LEU A 47 -6.52 -2.36 -5.74
C LEU A 47 -7.58 -1.78 -4.80
N PHE A 48 -7.36 -0.56 -4.34
CA PHE A 48 -8.27 0.17 -3.45
C PHE A 48 -8.75 1.43 -4.15
N THR A 49 -9.97 1.84 -3.85
CA THR A 49 -10.34 3.24 -4.13
C THR A 49 -9.47 4.16 -3.29
N ASN A 50 -9.23 5.39 -3.77
CA ASN A 50 -8.44 6.37 -3.03
C ASN A 50 -8.99 6.68 -1.62
N GLN A 51 -10.30 6.55 -1.42
CA GLN A 51 -10.90 6.70 -0.09
C GLN A 51 -10.58 5.52 0.82
N LEU A 52 -10.67 4.29 0.31
CA LEU A 52 -10.38 3.09 1.08
C LEU A 52 -8.89 2.99 1.42
N MET A 53 -8.00 3.40 0.52
CA MET A 53 -6.56 3.42 0.79
C MET A 53 -6.21 4.29 2.01
N LYS A 54 -6.88 5.43 2.20
CA LYS A 54 -6.67 6.28 3.38
C LYS A 54 -7.05 5.55 4.68
N GLN A 55 -8.16 4.81 4.65
CA GLN A 55 -8.59 4.01 5.79
C GLN A 55 -7.60 2.86 6.06
N VAL A 56 -7.12 2.19 5.02
CA VAL A 56 -6.11 1.13 5.12
C VAL A 56 -4.82 1.65 5.77
N ILE A 57 -4.35 2.84 5.39
CA ILE A 57 -3.16 3.47 5.99
C ILE A 57 -3.35 3.66 7.50
N GLU A 58 -4.53 4.12 7.93
CA GLU A 58 -4.83 4.32 9.35
C GLU A 58 -5.01 3.00 10.10
N GLU A 59 -5.80 2.07 9.56
CA GLU A 59 -6.14 0.80 10.23
C GLU A 59 -4.96 -0.17 10.30
N TRP A 60 -4.10 -0.20 9.28
CA TRP A 60 -2.90 -1.04 9.27
C TRP A 60 -1.68 -0.31 9.85
N GLU A 61 -1.89 0.88 10.40
CA GLU A 61 -0.86 1.73 11.01
C GLU A 61 0.37 1.94 10.11
N LEU A 62 0.13 2.17 8.82
CA LEU A 62 1.19 2.33 7.84
C LEU A 62 1.78 3.74 7.89
N GLU A 63 3.10 3.82 7.80
CA GLU A 63 3.81 5.08 7.64
C GLU A 63 3.92 5.42 6.16
N VAL A 64 3.58 6.66 5.78
CA VAL A 64 3.63 7.13 4.39
C VAL A 64 4.94 7.88 4.15
N THR A 65 5.66 7.52 3.09
CA THR A 65 6.84 8.23 2.60
C THR A 65 6.58 8.76 1.19
N GLU A 66 6.53 10.08 1.06
CA GLU A 66 6.42 10.77 -0.24
C GLU A 66 7.72 10.63 -1.07
N ILE A 67 7.62 10.91 -2.37
CA ILE A 67 8.73 10.80 -3.35
C ILE A 67 9.56 12.08 -3.38
#